data_AF-A0A813FM40-F1
#
_entry.id   AF-A0A813FM40-F1
#
_cell.length_a   1.000
_cell.length_b   1.000
_cell.length_c   1.000
_cell.angle_alpha   90.00
_cell.angle_beta   90.00
_cell.angle_gamma   90.00
#
_symmetry.space_group_name_H-M   'P 1'
#
loop_
_entity.id
_entity.type
_entity.pdbx_description
1 polymer ?
#
loop_
_entity_poly.entity_id
_entity_poly.type
_entity_poly.pdbx_seq_one_letter_code
_entity_poly.pdbx_strand_id
1 'polypeptide(L)'
;MLAGGALASILRLLRDVWIKRRRAASQNLWRRHVDFSVVQACILTTEHLQSLGRVEKRTLFVKPIAEVFRNEYILERLLEQAEKAAASHEPMLMTQLSHEDKWHVLNTCSNHISSLFAPYHVFFNEARRVESHYKSAWYCFTLTCAQTSASGRWFITPFKPVGKDDVGMLRIRIVMMNEQELREVASGELEAPSSGFLNGRHEERWKVIQSFAELFNRQITKVSGGEPVSEADWGPNLCGRLSNSSRKRGGSRPRLASDSALAHPRRASDNLSEPVEPQTPSHDPQDNSILRIHVPFPSSHFEHTAVSDNVCKDVMVYE
;
A
#
# COMPACT_ATOMS: atom_id res chain seq x y z
N MET A 1 -44.82 35.03 -38.30
CA MET A 1 -44.27 33.68 -37.98
C MET A 1 -42.74 33.59 -38.12
N LEU A 2 -42.08 34.33 -39.04
CA LEU A 2 -40.63 34.27 -39.23
C LEU A 2 -39.78 34.71 -38.01
N ALA A 3 -40.24 35.69 -37.23
CA ALA A 3 -39.53 36.18 -36.05
C ALA A 3 -39.39 35.12 -34.93
N GLY A 4 -40.38 34.23 -34.79
CA GLY A 4 -40.34 33.17 -33.77
C GLY A 4 -39.28 32.09 -34.07
N GLY A 5 -39.10 31.76 -35.35
CA GLY A 5 -38.09 30.79 -35.79
C GLY A 5 -36.65 31.29 -35.60
N ALA A 6 -36.42 32.57 -35.86
CA ALA A 6 -35.12 33.21 -35.63
C ALA A 6 -34.75 33.25 -34.14
N LEU A 7 -35.70 33.66 -33.28
CA LEU A 7 -35.48 33.70 -31.84
C LEU A 7 -35.21 32.31 -31.25
N ALA A 8 -35.96 31.29 -31.67
CA ALA A 8 -35.73 29.91 -31.23
C ALA A 8 -34.35 29.38 -31.65
N SER A 9 -33.88 29.73 -32.85
CA SER A 9 -32.56 29.33 -33.35
C SER A 9 -31.43 30.01 -32.57
N ILE A 10 -31.58 31.30 -32.25
CA ILE A 10 -30.62 32.05 -31.43
C ILE A 10 -30.54 31.47 -30.02
N LEU A 11 -31.69 31.17 -29.39
CA LEU A 11 -31.72 30.59 -28.05
C LEU A 11 -31.07 29.19 -28.00
N ARG A 12 -31.26 28.36 -29.03
CA ARG A 12 -30.57 27.06 -29.15
C ARG A 12 -29.05 27.25 -29.27
N LEU A 13 -28.59 28.15 -30.13
CA LEU A 13 -27.17 28.45 -30.30
C LEU A 13 -26.53 28.95 -28.99
N LEU A 14 -27.20 29.87 -28.28
CA LEU A 14 -26.72 30.38 -26.99
C LEU A 14 -26.67 29.28 -25.92
N ARG A 15 -27.68 28.39 -25.88
CA ARG A 15 -27.68 27.22 -24.99
C ARG A 15 -26.51 26.29 -25.31
N ASP A 16 -26.26 25.97 -26.57
CA ASP A 16 -25.18 25.08 -26.98
C ASP A 16 -23.80 25.67 -26.68
N VAL A 17 -23.60 26.97 -26.91
CA VAL A 17 -22.37 27.70 -26.54
C VAL A 17 -22.19 27.70 -25.02
N TRP A 18 -23.25 27.92 -24.26
CA TRP A 18 -23.18 27.89 -22.80
C TRP A 18 -22.85 26.49 -22.27
N ILE A 19 -23.46 25.42 -22.81
CA ILE A 19 -23.15 24.04 -22.45
C ILE A 19 -21.69 23.72 -22.81
N LYS A 20 -21.21 24.09 -24.00
CA LYS A 20 -19.81 23.89 -24.42
C LYS A 20 -18.84 24.63 -23.49
N ARG A 21 -19.11 25.90 -23.17
CA ARG A 21 -18.29 26.68 -22.22
C ARG A 21 -18.31 26.08 -20.83
N ARG A 22 -19.45 25.63 -20.34
CA ARG A 22 -19.56 24.97 -19.03
C ARG A 22 -18.80 23.65 -19.00
N ARG A 23 -18.92 22.83 -20.04
CA ARG A 23 -18.13 21.59 -20.18
C ARG A 23 -16.64 21.87 -20.24
N ALA A 24 -16.20 22.87 -21.01
CA ALA A 24 -14.79 23.27 -21.09
C ALA A 24 -14.28 23.82 -19.74
N ALA A 25 -15.08 24.60 -19.02
CA ALA A 25 -14.73 25.10 -17.69
C ALA A 25 -14.63 23.96 -16.67
N SER A 26 -15.58 23.02 -16.67
CA SER A 26 -15.54 21.81 -15.83
C SER A 26 -14.35 20.92 -16.17
N GLN A 27 -14.03 20.73 -17.45
CA GLN A 27 -12.84 20.00 -17.89
C GLN A 27 -11.55 20.71 -17.49
N ASN A 28 -11.48 22.04 -17.55
CA ASN A 28 -10.32 22.80 -17.11
C ASN A 28 -10.15 22.78 -15.59
N LEU A 29 -11.24 22.82 -14.81
CA LEU A 29 -11.19 22.66 -13.36
C LEU A 29 -10.76 21.24 -12.96
N TRP A 30 -11.28 20.21 -13.66
CA TRP A 30 -10.86 18.83 -13.48
C TRP A 30 -9.38 18.64 -13.78
N ARG A 31 -8.91 19.12 -14.95
CA ARG A 31 -7.50 19.08 -15.36
C ARG A 31 -6.56 19.85 -14.43
N ARG A 32 -7.05 20.85 -13.68
CA ARG A 32 -6.25 21.56 -12.67
C ARG A 32 -6.01 20.74 -11.41
N HIS A 33 -6.87 19.76 -11.12
CA HIS A 33 -6.83 18.98 -9.88
C HIS A 33 -6.50 17.50 -10.10
N VAL A 34 -6.42 17.06 -11.35
CA VAL A 34 -6.09 15.68 -11.72
C VAL A 34 -4.83 15.66 -12.56
N ASP A 35 -3.82 14.96 -12.05
CA ASP A 35 -2.53 14.80 -12.70
C ASP A 35 -2.19 13.30 -12.78
N PHE A 36 -2.62 12.69 -13.88
CA PHE A 36 -2.27 11.30 -14.22
C PHE A 36 -1.05 11.21 -15.13
N SER A 37 -0.37 12.33 -15.39
CA SER A 37 0.84 12.33 -16.23
C SER A 37 2.05 11.74 -15.50
N VAL A 38 1.99 11.67 -14.17
CA VAL A 38 3.08 11.19 -13.32
C VAL A 38 2.59 10.16 -12.30
N VAL A 39 3.47 9.23 -11.96
CA VAL A 39 3.32 8.31 -10.83
C VAL A 39 4.29 8.70 -9.74
N GLN A 40 3.80 8.73 -8.51
CA GLN A 40 4.62 8.98 -7.33
C GLN A 40 4.71 7.72 -6.48
N ALA A 41 5.93 7.25 -6.21
CA ALA A 41 6.15 6.24 -5.18
C ALA A 41 6.41 6.92 -3.84
N CYS A 42 5.79 6.42 -2.77
CA CYS A 42 6.02 6.93 -1.42
C CYS A 42 5.87 5.86 -0.35
N ILE A 43 6.61 6.04 0.74
CA ILE A 43 6.44 5.29 1.99
C ILE A 43 5.53 6.11 2.91
N LEU A 44 4.54 5.44 3.49
CA LEU A 44 3.79 5.95 4.64
C LEU A 44 4.28 5.25 5.91
N THR A 45 4.39 6.00 7.01
CA THR A 45 4.70 5.46 8.33
C THR A 45 3.85 6.11 9.42
N THR A 46 3.54 5.33 10.44
CA THR A 46 2.75 5.70 11.61
C THR A 46 3.58 6.04 12.85
N GLU A 47 4.90 6.17 12.72
CA GLU A 47 5.85 6.45 13.82
C GLU A 47 5.38 7.56 14.78
N HIS A 48 4.78 8.63 14.26
CA HIS A 48 4.32 9.80 15.03
C HIS A 48 2.79 9.90 15.13
N LEU A 49 2.07 8.82 14.83
CA LEU A 49 0.61 8.82 14.79
C LEU A 49 0.03 9.07 16.18
N GLN A 50 0.43 8.29 17.17
CA GLN A 50 -0.15 8.37 18.53
C GLN A 50 0.25 9.65 19.26
N SER A 51 1.48 10.12 19.08
CA SER A 51 2.02 11.27 19.81
C SER A 51 1.64 12.62 19.20
N LEU A 52 1.57 12.71 17.87
CA LEU A 52 1.37 13.98 17.15
C LEU A 52 0.15 13.98 16.22
N GLY A 53 -0.57 12.86 16.12
CA GLY A 53 -1.62 12.70 15.11
C GLY A 53 -1.08 12.79 13.68
N ARG A 54 0.17 12.37 13.47
CA ARG A 54 0.92 12.60 12.23
C ARG A 54 1.27 11.29 11.52
N VAL A 55 0.69 11.09 10.34
CA VAL A 55 1.15 10.08 9.36
C VAL A 55 2.25 10.67 8.47
N GLU A 56 3.47 10.16 8.56
CA GLU A 56 4.55 10.65 7.70
C GLU A 56 4.43 10.09 6.28
N LYS A 57 4.89 10.88 5.31
CA LYS A 57 4.99 10.48 3.91
C LYS A 57 6.38 10.83 3.41
N ARG A 58 7.15 9.82 2.96
CA ARG A 58 8.45 10.01 2.31
C ARG A 58 8.33 9.65 0.84
N THR A 59 8.67 10.58 -0.04
CA THR A 59 8.62 10.33 -1.50
C THR A 59 9.88 9.58 -1.90
N LEU A 60 9.71 8.48 -2.62
CA LEU A 60 10.82 7.69 -3.15
C LEU A 60 11.23 8.20 -4.53
N PHE A 61 10.27 8.28 -5.45
CA PHE A 61 10.47 8.90 -6.76
C PHE A 61 9.15 9.48 -7.29
N VAL A 62 9.30 10.35 -8.30
CA VAL A 62 8.21 10.82 -9.15
C VAL A 62 8.67 10.68 -10.60
N LYS A 63 7.93 9.95 -11.42
CA LYS A 63 8.28 9.67 -12.81
C LYS A 63 7.08 9.87 -13.74
N PRO A 64 7.29 10.23 -15.02
CA PRO A 64 6.24 10.16 -16.02
C PRO A 64 5.60 8.77 -16.05
N ILE A 65 4.27 8.70 -16.09
CA ILE A 65 3.56 7.42 -16.01
C ILE A 65 3.92 6.49 -17.18
N ALA A 66 4.16 7.06 -18.37
CA ALA A 66 4.59 6.33 -19.56
C ALA A 66 6.01 5.75 -19.44
N GLU A 67 6.88 6.33 -18.60
CA GLU A 67 8.19 5.73 -18.30
C GLU A 67 8.05 4.53 -17.38
N VAL A 68 7.10 4.59 -16.43
CA VAL A 68 6.82 3.51 -15.48
C VAL A 68 6.13 2.35 -16.18
N PHE A 69 5.04 2.62 -16.91
CA PHE A 69 4.23 1.64 -17.63
C PHE A 69 4.42 1.80 -19.14
N ARG A 70 5.43 1.12 -19.68
CA ARG A 70 5.75 1.16 -21.13
C ARG A 70 4.75 0.39 -22.00
N ASN A 71 3.99 -0.54 -21.42
CA ASN A 71 2.94 -1.25 -22.13
C ASN A 71 1.70 -0.34 -22.22
N GLU A 72 1.40 0.13 -23.43
CA GLU A 72 0.29 1.06 -23.71
C GLU A 72 -1.07 0.50 -23.27
N TYR A 73 -1.32 -0.79 -23.48
CA TYR A 73 -2.57 -1.43 -23.05
C TYR A 73 -2.76 -1.34 -21.53
N ILE A 74 -1.72 -1.70 -20.77
CA ILE A 74 -1.75 -1.65 -19.30
C ILE A 74 -1.88 -0.21 -18.82
N LEU A 75 -1.20 0.73 -19.47
CA LEU A 75 -1.29 2.16 -19.16
C LEU A 75 -2.72 2.68 -19.37
N GLU A 76 -3.34 2.40 -20.51
CA GLU A 76 -4.72 2.79 -20.82
C GLU A 76 -5.70 2.23 -19.79
N ARG A 77 -5.57 0.93 -19.47
CA ARG A 77 -6.40 0.29 -18.43
C ARG A 77 -6.21 0.95 -17.06
N LEU A 78 -4.97 1.22 -16.67
CA LEU A 78 -4.67 1.87 -15.40
C LEU A 78 -5.28 3.27 -15.31
N LEU A 79 -5.21 4.06 -16.38
CA LEU A 79 -5.80 5.39 -16.47
C LEU A 79 -7.33 5.34 -16.43
N GLU A 80 -7.94 4.39 -17.15
CA GLU A 80 -9.39 4.17 -17.13
C GLU A 80 -9.89 3.86 -15.71
N GLN A 81 -9.19 2.97 -14.99
CA GLN A 81 -9.54 2.67 -13.59
C GLN A 81 -9.23 3.84 -12.65
N ALA A 82 -8.19 4.64 -12.93
CA ALA A 82 -7.89 5.80 -12.09
C ALA A 82 -8.99 6.87 -12.19
N GLU A 83 -9.59 7.04 -13.37
CA GLU A 83 -10.77 7.89 -13.56
C GLU A 83 -12.01 7.35 -12.83
N LYS A 84 -12.23 6.04 -12.86
CA LYS A 84 -13.33 5.40 -12.13
C LYS A 84 -13.16 5.52 -10.62
N ALA A 85 -11.98 5.21 -10.09
CA ALA A 85 -11.61 5.40 -8.69
C ALA A 85 -11.79 6.85 -8.22
N ALA A 86 -11.42 7.82 -9.07
CA ALA A 86 -11.64 9.23 -8.81
C ALA A 86 -13.13 9.59 -8.67
N ALA A 87 -13.97 9.00 -9.53
CA ALA A 87 -15.41 9.24 -9.54
C ALA A 87 -16.14 8.51 -8.40
N SER A 88 -15.67 7.33 -7.99
CA SER A 88 -16.26 6.54 -6.90
C SER A 88 -15.76 6.93 -5.51
N HIS A 89 -14.74 7.78 -5.42
CA HIS A 89 -14.01 8.10 -4.18
C HIS A 89 -13.39 6.86 -3.51
N GLU A 90 -13.12 5.80 -4.28
CA GLU A 90 -12.41 4.61 -3.80
C GLU A 90 -10.91 4.82 -4.02
N PRO A 91 -10.08 4.95 -2.96
CA PRO A 91 -8.69 5.31 -3.12
C PRO A 91 -7.82 4.17 -3.66
N MET A 92 -8.26 2.91 -3.54
CA MET A 92 -7.48 1.72 -3.89
C MET A 92 -7.68 1.36 -5.36
N LEU A 93 -6.68 1.62 -6.19
CA LEU A 93 -6.80 1.42 -7.64
C LEU A 93 -6.82 -0.07 -8.03
N MET A 94 -6.14 -0.89 -7.24
CA MET A 94 -5.97 -2.31 -7.52
C MET A 94 -7.25 -3.13 -7.37
N THR A 95 -8.28 -2.63 -6.67
CA THR A 95 -9.56 -3.35 -6.51
C THR A 95 -10.41 -3.33 -7.77
N GLN A 96 -10.13 -2.41 -8.70
CA GLN A 96 -10.90 -2.21 -9.94
C GLN A 96 -10.26 -2.84 -11.18
N LEU A 97 -9.04 -3.36 -11.04
CA LEU A 97 -8.30 -4.01 -12.13
C LEU A 97 -8.62 -5.51 -12.21
N SER A 98 -8.58 -6.07 -13.42
CA SER A 98 -8.67 -7.51 -13.64
C SER A 98 -7.45 -8.23 -13.04
N HIS A 99 -7.56 -9.52 -12.71
CA HIS A 99 -6.45 -10.28 -12.12
C HIS A 99 -5.17 -10.26 -12.97
N GLU A 100 -5.32 -10.37 -14.28
CA GLU A 100 -4.21 -10.31 -15.23
C GLU A 100 -3.55 -8.94 -15.22
N ASP A 101 -4.34 -7.87 -15.30
CA ASP A 101 -3.83 -6.50 -15.27
C ASP A 101 -3.14 -6.19 -13.93
N LYS A 102 -3.69 -6.67 -12.81
CA LYS A 102 -3.08 -6.50 -11.47
C LYS A 102 -1.66 -7.04 -11.44
N TRP A 103 -1.46 -8.25 -11.96
CA TRP A 103 -0.15 -8.88 -11.99
C TRP A 103 0.83 -8.02 -12.79
N HIS A 104 0.47 -7.58 -13.98
CA HIS A 104 1.33 -6.73 -14.82
C HIS A 104 1.65 -5.39 -14.15
N VAL A 105 0.65 -4.74 -13.55
CA VAL A 105 0.81 -3.46 -12.86
C VAL A 105 1.73 -3.60 -11.65
N LEU A 106 1.46 -4.57 -10.77
CA LEU A 106 2.24 -4.77 -9.55
C LEU A 106 3.65 -5.24 -9.84
N ASN A 107 3.85 -6.13 -10.81
CA ASN A 107 5.18 -6.58 -11.23
C ASN A 107 6.00 -5.42 -11.84
N THR A 108 5.37 -4.58 -12.65
CA THR A 108 6.02 -3.37 -13.18
C THR A 108 6.44 -2.45 -12.04
N CYS A 109 5.58 -2.20 -11.07
CA CYS A 109 5.90 -1.39 -9.90
C CYS A 109 7.02 -2.01 -9.05
N SER A 110 7.01 -3.33 -8.87
CA SER A 110 8.05 -4.07 -8.16
C SER A 110 9.44 -3.83 -8.77
N ASN A 111 9.55 -3.85 -10.10
CA ASN A 111 10.82 -3.58 -10.79
C ASN A 111 11.35 -2.17 -10.51
N HIS A 112 10.48 -1.15 -10.54
CA HIS A 112 10.89 0.22 -10.21
C HIS A 112 11.25 0.37 -8.73
N ILE A 113 10.46 -0.19 -7.82
CA ILE A 113 10.73 -0.10 -6.37
C ILE A 113 12.02 -0.84 -6.00
N SER A 114 12.18 -2.08 -6.45
CA SER A 114 13.34 -2.92 -6.12
C SER A 114 14.65 -2.30 -6.60
N SER A 115 14.64 -1.58 -7.73
CA SER A 115 15.83 -0.87 -8.23
C SER A 115 16.37 0.17 -7.23
N LEU A 116 15.51 0.75 -6.38
CA LEU A 116 15.92 1.69 -5.33
C LEU A 116 16.70 1.00 -4.20
N PHE A 117 16.40 -0.28 -3.98
CA PHE A 117 16.95 -1.06 -2.87
C PHE A 117 18.10 -1.98 -3.30
N ALA A 118 18.25 -2.23 -4.60
CA ALA A 118 19.31 -3.08 -5.15
C ALA A 118 20.73 -2.70 -4.67
N PRO A 119 21.12 -1.41 -4.57
CA PRO A 119 22.44 -1.04 -4.05
C PRO A 119 22.66 -1.53 -2.61
N TYR A 120 21.62 -1.51 -1.78
CA TYR A 120 21.69 -1.92 -0.38
C TYR A 120 21.79 -3.44 -0.19
N HIS A 121 21.35 -4.24 -1.17
CA HIS A 121 21.50 -5.70 -1.13
C HIS A 121 22.95 -6.16 -1.25
N VAL A 122 23.77 -5.45 -2.04
CA VAL A 122 25.21 -5.75 -2.15
C VAL A 122 25.88 -5.56 -0.80
N PHE A 123 25.60 -4.43 -0.14
CA PHE A 123 26.08 -4.17 1.21
C PHE A 123 25.56 -5.21 2.19
N PHE A 124 24.27 -5.56 2.15
CA PHE A 124 23.71 -6.59 3.03
C PHE A 124 24.42 -7.94 2.90
N ASN A 125 24.70 -8.37 1.66
CA ASN A 125 25.36 -9.65 1.42
C ASN A 125 26.82 -9.67 1.88
N GLU A 126 27.58 -8.58 1.65
CA GLU A 126 28.95 -8.48 2.18
C GLU A 126 28.96 -8.36 3.69
N ALA A 127 28.04 -7.59 4.24
CA ALA A 127 27.95 -7.35 5.65
C ALA A 127 27.53 -8.63 6.41
N ARG A 128 26.74 -9.55 5.79
CA ARG A 128 26.50 -10.90 6.35
C ARG A 128 27.77 -11.76 6.45
N ARG A 129 28.80 -11.51 5.63
CA ARG A 129 30.09 -12.20 5.73
C ARG A 129 30.97 -11.66 6.85
N VAL A 130 30.74 -10.43 7.27
CA VAL A 130 31.57 -9.69 8.23
C VAL A 130 30.70 -9.22 9.40
N GLU A 131 30.16 -10.16 10.20
CA GLU A 131 29.37 -9.96 11.44
C GLU A 131 28.58 -8.64 11.54
N SER A 132 27.99 -8.20 10.43
CA SER A 132 27.49 -6.83 10.39
C SER A 132 26.12 -6.73 11.02
N HIS A 133 25.83 -5.54 11.53
CA HIS A 133 24.56 -5.22 12.13
C HIS A 133 23.54 -4.76 11.08
N TYR A 134 23.31 -5.51 10.01
CA TYR A 134 22.18 -5.22 9.11
C TYR A 134 20.92 -5.96 9.56
N LYS A 135 19.80 -5.24 9.56
CA LYS A 135 18.45 -5.80 9.75
C LYS A 135 17.72 -5.78 8.41
N SER A 136 16.58 -6.46 8.35
CA SER A 136 15.72 -6.43 7.17
C SER A 136 14.27 -6.37 7.58
N ALA A 137 13.46 -5.65 6.80
CA ALA A 137 12.03 -5.51 7.03
C ALA A 137 11.27 -5.87 5.75
N TRP A 138 10.06 -6.36 5.95
CA TRP A 138 9.10 -6.51 4.86
C TRP A 138 8.30 -5.22 4.70
N TYR A 139 8.13 -4.81 3.45
CA TYR A 139 7.23 -3.75 3.05
C TYR A 139 6.15 -4.33 2.15
N CYS A 140 4.91 -3.89 2.38
CA CYS A 140 3.80 -4.13 1.47
C CYS A 140 3.66 -2.91 0.55
N PHE A 141 3.25 -3.12 -0.70
CA PHE A 141 2.88 -2.00 -1.57
C PHE A 141 1.65 -2.27 -2.44
N THR A 142 0.94 -1.20 -2.78
CA THR A 142 -0.22 -1.19 -3.66
C THR A 142 -0.31 0.14 -4.43
N LEU A 143 -1.27 0.28 -5.34
CA LEU A 143 -1.53 1.53 -6.05
C LEU A 143 -2.79 2.20 -5.53
N THR A 144 -2.70 3.53 -5.41
CA THR A 144 -3.80 4.38 -4.98
C THR A 144 -4.05 5.51 -5.96
N CYS A 145 -5.30 5.96 -6.05
CA CYS A 145 -5.71 7.16 -6.78
C CYS A 145 -6.51 8.05 -5.82
N ALA A 146 -5.82 8.93 -5.10
CA ALA A 146 -6.45 9.75 -4.05
C ALA A 146 -6.07 11.22 -4.15
N GLN A 147 -7.04 12.10 -3.92
CA GLN A 147 -6.83 13.53 -3.81
C GLN A 147 -6.69 13.89 -2.33
N THR A 148 -5.64 14.61 -1.96
CA THR A 148 -5.53 15.13 -0.59
C THR A 148 -6.33 16.42 -0.51
N SER A 149 -7.57 16.33 0.00
CA SER A 149 -8.54 17.43 0.03
C SER A 149 -8.22 18.52 1.06
N ALA A 150 -7.35 18.24 2.01
CA ALA A 150 -7.13 19.11 3.15
C ALA A 150 -6.30 20.36 2.82
N SER A 151 -6.86 21.51 3.24
CA SER A 151 -6.25 22.84 3.17
C SER A 151 -4.97 22.91 3.99
N GLY A 152 -4.03 23.74 3.53
CA GLY A 152 -2.82 24.05 4.29
C GLY A 152 -1.65 23.11 4.03
N ARG A 153 -0.87 23.37 2.96
CA ARG A 153 0.58 23.16 3.03
C ARG A 153 1.10 24.13 4.07
N TRP A 154 1.20 23.69 5.32
CA TRP A 154 2.07 24.31 6.31
C TRP A 154 3.53 24.12 5.86
N PHE A 155 3.90 24.80 4.77
CA PHE A 155 5.28 25.09 4.47
C PHE A 155 5.67 26.18 5.46
N ILE A 156 6.37 25.80 6.53
CA ILE A 156 7.41 26.49 7.35
C ILE A 156 7.24 27.98 7.73
N THR A 157 6.42 28.79 7.06
CA THR A 157 6.14 30.18 7.38
C THR A 157 4.80 30.30 8.14
N PRO A 158 4.82 30.55 9.45
CA PRO A 158 3.63 30.73 10.27
C PRO A 158 2.82 32.00 9.94
N PHE A 159 3.31 32.86 9.03
CA PHE A 159 2.78 34.21 8.81
C PHE A 159 1.91 34.38 7.57
N LYS A 160 1.68 33.31 6.79
CA LYS A 160 0.82 33.41 5.60
C LYS A 160 -0.31 32.37 5.68
N PRO A 161 -1.56 32.78 5.93
CA PRO A 161 -2.68 31.85 5.87
C PRO A 161 -2.72 31.27 4.46
N VAL A 162 -2.64 29.95 4.38
CA VAL A 162 -2.71 29.23 3.11
C VAL A 162 -4.11 29.45 2.52
N GLY A 163 -4.18 29.71 1.21
CA GLY A 163 -5.45 29.87 0.52
C GLY A 163 -6.36 28.66 0.77
N LYS A 164 -7.66 28.89 0.95
CA LYS A 164 -8.67 27.83 1.14
C LYS A 164 -8.69 26.82 -0.02
N ASP A 165 -8.12 27.19 -1.16
CA ASP A 165 -8.08 26.41 -2.39
C ASP A 165 -6.76 25.62 -2.60
N ASP A 166 -5.85 25.52 -1.60
CA ASP A 166 -4.65 24.66 -1.69
C ASP A 166 -5.00 23.19 -1.50
N VAL A 167 -5.71 22.65 -2.49
CA VAL A 167 -6.08 21.23 -2.58
C VAL A 167 -4.95 20.47 -3.26
N GLY A 168 -4.61 19.30 -2.74
CA GLY A 168 -3.67 18.41 -3.40
C GLY A 168 -4.18 17.98 -4.77
N MET A 169 -3.27 17.68 -5.70
CA MET A 169 -3.64 17.03 -6.97
C MET A 169 -3.97 15.55 -6.72
N LEU A 170 -5.06 15.09 -7.33
CA LEU A 170 -5.36 13.68 -7.53
C LEU A 170 -4.25 13.09 -8.42
N ARG A 171 -3.61 12.03 -7.91
CA ARG A 171 -2.47 11.37 -8.57
C ARG A 171 -2.50 9.89 -8.30
N ILE A 172 -1.99 9.13 -9.25
CA ILE A 172 -1.68 7.71 -9.06
C ILE A 172 -0.42 7.61 -8.20
N ARG A 173 -0.47 6.83 -7.12
CA ARG A 173 0.65 6.62 -6.21
C ARG A 173 0.90 5.16 -5.95
N ILE A 174 2.16 4.78 -6.00
CA ILE A 174 2.62 3.52 -5.42
C ILE A 174 2.86 3.78 -3.94
N VAL A 175 2.00 3.21 -3.09
CA VAL A 175 2.06 3.40 -1.64
C VAL A 175 2.72 2.18 -1.03
N MET A 176 3.81 2.42 -0.31
CA MET A 176 4.54 1.42 0.46
C MET A 176 4.32 1.64 1.95
N MET A 177 4.23 0.56 2.71
CA MET A 177 4.14 0.60 4.17
C MET A 177 4.87 -0.58 4.78
N ASN A 178 5.45 -0.40 5.97
CA ASN A 178 6.07 -1.49 6.70
C ASN A 178 5.00 -2.54 7.04
N GLU A 179 5.29 -3.82 6.80
CA GLU A 179 4.32 -4.89 7.03
C GLU A 179 3.88 -4.99 8.50
N GLN A 180 4.81 -4.78 9.44
CA GLN A 180 4.50 -4.83 10.87
C GLN A 180 3.53 -3.71 11.26
N GLU A 181 3.77 -2.48 10.80
CA GLU A 181 2.82 -1.38 11.02
C GLU A 181 1.45 -1.69 10.39
N LEU A 182 1.42 -2.28 9.18
CA LEU A 182 0.17 -2.62 8.50
C LEU A 182 -0.61 -3.71 9.24
N ARG A 183 0.10 -4.67 9.86
CA ARG A 183 -0.46 -5.71 10.73
C ARG A 183 -1.07 -5.11 11.99
N GLU A 184 -0.37 -4.19 12.65
CA GLU A 184 -0.86 -3.51 13.85
C GLU A 184 -2.15 -2.71 13.56
N VAL A 185 -2.24 -2.08 12.38
CA VAL A 185 -3.49 -1.42 11.94
C VAL A 185 -4.59 -2.45 11.66
N ALA A 186 -4.27 -3.54 10.97
CA ALA A 186 -5.24 -4.59 10.62
C ALA A 186 -5.78 -5.32 11.85
N SER A 187 -4.96 -5.52 12.89
CA SER A 187 -5.35 -6.15 14.16
C SER A 187 -6.08 -5.19 15.11
N GLY A 188 -6.06 -3.89 14.84
CA GLY A 188 -6.57 -2.86 15.74
C GLY A 188 -5.64 -2.53 16.91
N GLU A 189 -4.41 -3.05 16.93
CA GLU A 189 -3.39 -2.64 17.92
C GLU A 189 -2.96 -1.17 17.72
N LEU A 190 -3.03 -0.68 16.48
CA LEU A 190 -2.77 0.71 16.14
C LEU A 190 -4.03 1.38 15.58
N GLU A 191 -4.62 2.26 16.37
CA GLU A 191 -5.84 3.00 16.03
C GLU A 191 -5.57 4.47 15.69
N ALA A 192 -6.60 5.18 15.22
CA ALA A 192 -6.54 6.62 15.03
C ALA A 192 -6.25 7.34 16.37
N PRO A 193 -5.49 8.45 16.38
CA PRO A 193 -5.18 9.20 17.59
C PRO A 193 -6.45 9.73 18.25
N SER A 194 -6.62 9.50 19.56
CA SER A 194 -7.77 9.97 20.32
C SER A 194 -7.87 11.50 20.40
N SER A 195 -6.73 12.19 20.31
CA SER A 195 -6.64 13.66 20.24
C SER A 195 -7.03 14.25 18.88
N GLY A 196 -7.29 13.41 17.88
CA GLY A 196 -7.46 13.83 16.48
C GLY A 196 -6.13 13.95 15.72
N PHE A 197 -6.24 14.17 14.41
CA PHE A 197 -5.09 14.31 13.51
C PHE A 197 -4.51 15.72 13.52
N LEU A 198 -3.21 15.83 13.25
CA LEU A 198 -2.50 17.12 13.15
C LEU A 198 -3.15 18.08 12.13
N ASN A 199 -3.65 17.52 11.03
CA ASN A 199 -4.49 18.20 10.05
C ASN A 199 -5.18 17.16 9.15
N GLY A 200 -6.11 17.61 8.31
CA GLY A 200 -6.86 16.73 7.42
C GLY A 200 -5.99 15.94 6.42
N ARG A 201 -4.74 16.34 6.13
CA ARG A 201 -3.87 15.54 5.23
C ARG A 201 -3.37 14.28 5.92
N HIS A 202 -3.14 14.32 7.23
CA HIS A 202 -2.77 13.14 7.99
C HIS A 202 -3.96 12.22 8.16
N GLU A 203 -5.16 12.77 8.36
CA GLU A 203 -6.42 12.02 8.35
C GLU A 203 -6.63 11.30 7.00
N GLU A 204 -6.49 12.01 5.87
CA GLU A 204 -6.64 11.39 4.55
C GLU A 204 -5.58 10.30 4.27
N ARG A 205 -4.34 10.48 4.74
CA ARG A 205 -3.33 9.42 4.65
C ARG A 205 -3.68 8.22 5.54
N TRP A 206 -4.25 8.47 6.71
CA TRP A 206 -4.71 7.42 7.60
C TRP A 206 -5.84 6.62 6.97
N LYS A 207 -6.82 7.25 6.31
CA LYS A 207 -7.86 6.55 5.55
C LYS A 207 -7.26 5.63 4.47
N VAL A 208 -6.23 6.09 3.76
CA VAL A 208 -5.49 5.24 2.80
C VAL A 208 -4.83 4.05 3.50
N ILE A 209 -4.21 4.27 4.67
CA ILE A 209 -3.61 3.20 5.47
C ILE A 209 -4.66 2.18 5.93
N GLN A 210 -5.83 2.63 6.39
CA GLN A 210 -6.93 1.75 6.81
C GLN A 210 -7.42 0.88 5.66
N SER A 211 -7.72 1.47 4.49
CA SER A 211 -8.11 0.68 3.32
C SER A 211 -7.00 -0.28 2.88
N PHE A 212 -5.72 0.08 3.08
CA PHE A 212 -4.60 -0.80 2.75
C PHE A 212 -4.52 -1.96 3.75
N ALA A 213 -4.72 -1.69 5.04
CA ALA A 213 -4.76 -2.69 6.10
C ALA A 213 -5.93 -3.66 5.90
N GLU A 214 -7.10 -3.19 5.44
CA GLU A 214 -8.25 -4.04 5.11
C GLU A 214 -7.93 -5.01 3.96
N LEU A 215 -7.33 -4.51 2.87
CA LEU A 215 -6.89 -5.35 1.75
C LEU A 215 -5.84 -6.37 2.20
N PHE A 216 -4.90 -5.94 3.04
CA PHE A 216 -3.87 -6.79 3.62
C PHE A 216 -4.47 -7.90 4.47
N ASN A 217 -5.36 -7.54 5.40
CA ASN A 217 -6.09 -8.45 6.27
C ASN A 217 -6.82 -9.53 5.46
N ARG A 218 -7.53 -9.14 4.40
CA ARG A 218 -8.25 -10.07 3.52
C ARG A 218 -7.33 -11.06 2.83
N GLN A 219 -6.21 -10.59 2.28
CA GLN A 219 -5.23 -11.45 1.64
C GLN A 219 -4.64 -12.46 2.63
N ILE A 220 -4.38 -12.01 3.85
CA ILE A 220 -3.80 -12.79 4.94
C ILE A 220 -4.77 -13.85 5.45
N THR A 221 -6.03 -13.48 5.79
CA THR A 221 -7.05 -14.42 6.28
C THR A 221 -7.32 -15.55 5.29
N LYS A 222 -7.29 -15.26 3.98
CA LYS A 222 -7.45 -16.27 2.93
C LYS A 222 -6.30 -17.27 2.89
N VAL A 223 -5.06 -16.81 3.10
CA VAL A 223 -3.88 -17.68 3.13
C VAL A 223 -3.87 -18.58 4.37
N SER A 224 -4.34 -18.09 5.52
CA SER A 224 -4.32 -18.84 6.78
C SER A 224 -5.56 -19.71 7.03
N GLY A 225 -6.41 -19.93 6.03
CA GLY A 225 -7.55 -20.84 6.18
C GLY A 225 -8.65 -20.33 7.11
N GLY A 226 -8.77 -19.01 7.31
CA GLY A 226 -9.92 -18.40 7.98
C GLY A 226 -9.76 -18.06 9.47
N GLU A 227 -8.59 -18.29 10.08
CA GLU A 227 -8.35 -17.80 11.44
C GLU A 227 -8.32 -16.25 11.48
N PRO A 228 -8.91 -15.62 12.52
CA PRO A 228 -8.86 -14.17 12.68
C PRO A 228 -7.41 -13.71 12.83
N VAL A 229 -7.08 -12.54 12.28
CA VAL A 229 -5.68 -12.08 12.15
C VAL A 229 -4.97 -11.90 13.49
N SER A 230 -5.72 -11.64 14.56
CA SER A 230 -5.24 -11.58 15.94
C SER A 230 -4.82 -12.94 16.51
N GLU A 231 -5.34 -14.04 15.99
CA GLU A 231 -5.14 -15.40 16.53
C GLU A 231 -4.30 -16.29 15.61
N ALA A 232 -4.31 -16.01 14.32
CA ALA A 232 -3.56 -16.77 13.33
C ALA A 232 -2.04 -16.75 13.65
N ASP A 233 -1.43 -17.93 13.70
CA ASP A 233 0.02 -18.07 13.81
C ASP A 233 0.65 -17.85 12.43
N TRP A 234 1.04 -16.61 12.17
CA TRP A 234 1.63 -16.19 10.89
C TRP A 234 3.07 -16.70 10.68
N GLY A 235 3.54 -17.57 11.59
CA GLY A 235 4.94 -17.91 11.73
C GLY A 235 5.76 -16.70 12.20
N PRO A 236 7.05 -16.89 12.49
CA PRO A 236 7.95 -15.75 12.55
C PRO A 236 7.81 -15.03 11.19
N ASN A 237 7.62 -13.70 11.20
CA ASN A 237 7.86 -12.86 10.02
C ASN A 237 8.99 -13.50 9.21
N LEU A 238 8.88 -13.62 7.88
CA LEU A 238 9.96 -14.23 7.06
C LEU A 238 11.33 -13.51 7.27
N CYS A 239 11.36 -12.39 8.02
CA CYS A 239 12.51 -11.69 8.58
C CYS A 239 13.08 -12.18 9.93
N GLY A 240 12.56 -13.24 10.57
CA GLY A 240 13.10 -13.73 11.85
C GLY A 240 12.73 -12.87 13.08
N ARG A 241 12.28 -13.57 14.12
CA ARG A 241 12.18 -13.19 15.54
C ARG A 241 11.69 -11.77 15.85
N LEU A 242 10.38 -11.60 15.92
CA LEU A 242 9.81 -10.93 17.09
C LEU A 242 10.06 -11.86 18.28
N SER A 243 10.96 -11.49 19.19
CA SER A 243 11.07 -12.22 20.44
C SER A 243 9.73 -12.11 21.16
N ASN A 244 9.06 -13.24 21.39
CA ASN A 244 7.94 -13.34 22.32
C ASN A 244 8.44 -13.01 23.74
N SER A 245 8.63 -11.73 24.02
CA SER A 245 9.03 -11.18 25.32
C SER A 245 7.79 -10.73 26.10
N SER A 246 6.74 -11.54 26.19
CA SER A 246 5.63 -11.25 27.13
C SER A 246 4.62 -12.37 27.35
N ARG A 247 4.93 -13.66 27.21
CA ARG A 247 4.08 -14.71 27.82
C ARG A 247 4.88 -15.71 28.66
N LYS A 248 4.95 -15.34 29.94
CA LYS A 248 5.11 -16.17 31.14
C LYS A 248 5.28 -17.67 30.89
N ARG A 249 6.46 -18.16 31.31
CA ARG A 249 6.72 -19.55 31.69
C ARG A 249 5.56 -20.12 32.52
N GLY A 250 4.75 -20.97 31.91
CA GLY A 250 3.93 -21.98 32.57
C GLY A 250 4.44 -23.34 32.11
N GLY A 251 5.32 -23.96 32.90
CA GLY A 251 6.00 -25.19 32.53
C GLY A 251 5.01 -26.34 32.28
N SER A 252 5.10 -26.94 31.10
CA SER A 252 4.60 -28.29 30.85
C SER A 252 5.68 -29.05 30.07
N ARG A 253 6.18 -30.11 30.72
CA ARG A 253 7.16 -31.04 30.16
C ARG A 253 6.54 -31.81 28.99
N PRO A 254 7.26 -32.07 27.89
CA PRO A 254 6.78 -32.99 26.87
C PRO A 254 6.82 -34.43 27.43
N ARG A 255 5.66 -35.08 27.50
CA ARG A 255 5.55 -36.51 27.75
C ARG A 255 5.86 -37.27 26.46
N LEU A 256 6.98 -37.99 26.47
CA LEU A 256 7.22 -39.16 25.62
C LEU A 256 6.33 -40.31 26.10
N ALA A 257 5.49 -40.86 25.22
CA ALA A 257 4.85 -42.17 25.34
C ALA A 257 4.41 -42.56 23.90
N SER A 258 5.15 -43.41 23.20
CA SER A 258 5.22 -44.87 23.30
C SER A 258 4.09 -45.57 22.56
N ASP A 259 4.50 -46.35 21.58
CA ASP A 259 3.74 -47.32 20.79
C ASP A 259 2.76 -48.16 21.62
N SER A 260 1.56 -48.34 21.07
CA SER A 260 0.84 -49.61 21.18
C SER A 260 -0.13 -49.74 20.02
N ALA A 261 0.22 -50.65 19.12
CA ALA A 261 -0.70 -51.29 18.19
C ALA A 261 -1.87 -51.94 18.95
N LEU A 262 -3.08 -51.87 18.37
CA LEU A 262 -4.05 -52.96 18.40
C LEU A 262 -5.13 -52.71 17.35
N ALA A 263 -5.40 -53.78 16.60
CA ALA A 263 -6.14 -53.83 15.36
C ALA A 263 -7.67 -53.77 15.56
N HIS A 264 -8.35 -53.10 14.62
CA HIS A 264 -9.76 -53.32 14.35
C HIS A 264 -10.02 -53.40 12.84
N PRO A 265 -10.64 -54.48 12.33
CA PRO A 265 -11.08 -54.56 10.95
C PRO A 265 -12.42 -53.83 10.82
N ARG A 266 -12.43 -52.66 10.17
CA ARG A 266 -13.68 -51.98 9.79
C ARG A 266 -14.08 -52.37 8.38
N ARG A 267 -15.29 -52.93 8.32
CA ARG A 267 -16.11 -53.27 7.16
C ARG A 267 -15.98 -52.25 6.01
N ALA A 268 -15.74 -52.80 4.82
CA ALA A 268 -16.04 -52.17 3.55
C ALA A 268 -17.57 -51.98 3.46
N SER A 269 -18.00 -50.72 3.42
CA SER A 269 -19.29 -50.33 2.88
C SER A 269 -19.01 -49.36 1.74
N ASP A 270 -19.20 -49.88 0.53
CA ASP A 270 -19.18 -49.14 -0.73
C ASP A 270 -20.24 -48.03 -0.67
N ASN A 271 -19.80 -46.82 -0.34
CA ASN A 271 -20.50 -45.60 -0.69
C ASN A 271 -19.75 -45.00 -1.89
N LEU A 272 -20.28 -45.25 -3.08
CA LEU A 272 -20.02 -44.48 -4.29
C LEU A 272 -20.53 -43.06 -4.06
N SER A 273 -19.76 -42.27 -3.31
CA SER A 273 -19.89 -40.81 -3.29
C SER A 273 -19.54 -40.32 -4.68
N GLU A 274 -20.50 -39.68 -5.33
CA GLU A 274 -20.28 -38.94 -6.57
C GLU A 274 -19.05 -38.04 -6.42
N PRO A 275 -18.21 -37.91 -7.47
CA PRO A 275 -17.06 -37.03 -7.43
C PRO A 275 -17.57 -35.61 -7.18
N VAL A 276 -17.36 -35.11 -5.96
CA VAL A 276 -17.56 -33.70 -5.63
C VAL A 276 -16.66 -32.94 -6.59
N GLU A 277 -17.25 -32.33 -7.62
CA GLU A 277 -16.51 -31.44 -8.50
C GLU A 277 -15.78 -30.43 -7.61
N PRO A 278 -14.44 -30.33 -7.71
CA PRO A 278 -13.70 -29.37 -6.91
C PRO A 278 -14.24 -28.00 -7.27
N GLN A 279 -15.04 -27.42 -6.38
CA GLN A 279 -15.51 -26.05 -6.52
C GLN A 279 -14.26 -25.19 -6.59
N THR A 280 -13.97 -24.68 -7.79
CA THR A 280 -12.90 -23.71 -7.96
C THR A 280 -13.17 -22.58 -6.99
N PRO A 281 -12.25 -22.30 -6.05
CA PRO A 281 -12.48 -21.26 -5.05
C PRO A 281 -12.84 -19.98 -5.78
N SER A 282 -14.01 -19.42 -5.44
CA SER A 282 -14.46 -18.14 -5.97
C SER A 282 -13.44 -17.09 -5.53
N HIS A 283 -12.54 -16.72 -6.45
CA HIS A 283 -11.58 -15.66 -6.20
C HIS A 283 -12.30 -14.32 -6.29
N ASP A 284 -12.23 -13.55 -5.20
CA ASP A 284 -12.80 -12.21 -5.17
C ASP A 284 -11.86 -11.30 -5.98
N PRO A 285 -12.38 -10.46 -6.90
CA PRO A 285 -11.60 -9.45 -7.61
C PRO A 285 -10.77 -8.54 -6.71
N GLN A 286 -11.03 -8.47 -5.40
CA GLN A 286 -10.25 -7.65 -4.46
C GLN A 286 -9.01 -8.39 -3.91
N ASP A 287 -8.92 -9.70 -4.13
CA ASP A 287 -7.75 -10.51 -3.82
C ASP A 287 -6.56 -10.09 -4.69
N ASN A 288 -5.34 -10.31 -4.18
CA ASN A 288 -4.09 -10.04 -4.90
C ASN A 288 -3.85 -8.56 -5.25
N SER A 289 -4.31 -7.65 -4.40
CA SER A 289 -4.15 -6.20 -4.58
C SER A 289 -2.82 -5.66 -4.01
N ILE A 290 -1.98 -6.52 -3.43
CA ILE A 290 -0.77 -6.14 -2.69
C ILE A 290 0.37 -7.09 -3.04
N LEU A 291 1.57 -6.53 -3.18
CA LEU A 291 2.83 -7.29 -3.19
C LEU A 291 3.70 -6.95 -1.99
N ARG A 292 4.57 -7.89 -1.62
CA ARG A 292 5.54 -7.77 -0.53
C ARG A 292 6.95 -7.68 -1.12
N ILE A 293 7.78 -6.81 -0.55
CA ILE A 293 9.19 -6.67 -0.88
C ILE A 293 10.03 -6.71 0.40
N HIS A 294 11.13 -7.44 0.35
CA HIS A 294 12.10 -7.53 1.44
C HIS A 294 13.16 -6.44 1.26
N VAL A 295 13.37 -5.61 2.28
CA VAL A 295 14.29 -4.48 2.22
C VAL A 295 15.34 -4.58 3.33
N PRO A 296 16.64 -4.67 2.99
CA PRO A 296 17.71 -4.61 3.97
C PRO A 296 17.96 -3.15 4.42
N PHE A 297 18.31 -2.96 5.69
CA PHE A 297 18.67 -1.66 6.25
C PHE A 297 19.74 -1.79 7.34
N PRO A 298 20.62 -0.77 7.50
CA PRO A 298 21.63 -0.79 8.56
C PRO A 298 20.92 -0.66 9.91
N SER A 299 21.28 -1.50 10.88
CA SER A 299 20.79 -1.32 12.25
C SER A 299 21.71 -0.35 12.98
N SER A 300 21.14 0.76 13.42
CA SER A 300 21.85 1.82 14.13
C SER A 300 22.18 1.47 15.58
N HIS A 301 22.25 0.18 15.95
CA HIS A 301 22.82 -0.22 17.24
C HIS A 301 24.34 -0.05 17.18
N PHE A 302 24.78 1.21 17.16
CA PHE A 302 25.92 1.59 17.98
C PHE A 302 25.44 1.47 19.42
N GLU A 303 25.44 0.25 19.96
CA GLU A 303 25.77 0.17 21.37
C GLU A 303 27.11 0.89 21.49
N HIS A 304 27.15 1.99 22.24
CA HIS A 304 28.39 2.64 22.66
C HIS A 304 29.18 1.66 23.54
N THR A 305 29.62 0.52 22.99
CA THR A 305 30.84 -0.09 23.47
C THR A 305 31.93 0.91 23.09
N ALA A 306 32.57 1.48 24.10
CA ALA A 306 33.71 2.35 23.95
C ALA A 306 34.84 1.56 23.28
N VAL A 307 34.80 1.45 21.96
CA VAL A 307 35.88 0.91 21.16
C VAL A 307 36.64 2.11 20.63
N SER A 308 37.70 2.45 21.35
CA SER A 308 38.78 3.30 20.87
C SER A 308 39.19 2.86 19.47
N ASP A 309 39.21 3.80 18.54
CA ASP A 309 39.88 3.76 17.24
C ASP A 309 39.63 2.51 16.39
N ASN A 310 38.65 2.60 15.50
CA ASN A 310 38.84 2.11 14.13
C ASN A 310 38.12 3.04 13.15
N VAL A 311 38.93 3.91 12.57
CA VAL A 311 38.62 4.76 11.43
C VAL A 311 38.31 3.85 10.24
N CYS A 312 37.05 3.79 9.82
CA CYS A 312 36.72 3.41 8.45
C CYS A 312 36.42 4.69 7.67
N LYS A 313 37.50 5.40 7.33
CA LYS A 313 37.52 6.27 6.14
C LYS A 313 37.57 5.32 4.96
N ASP A 314 36.51 5.30 4.17
CA ASP A 314 36.59 5.24 2.70
C ASP A 314 35.18 5.07 2.13
N VAL A 315 34.64 6.17 1.62
CA VAL A 315 33.64 6.12 0.55
C VAL A 315 34.10 7.10 -0.52
N MET A 316 34.89 6.60 -1.46
CA MET A 316 35.10 7.22 -2.75
C MET A 316 33.85 6.93 -3.59
N VAL A 317 33.13 7.99 -3.93
CA VAL A 317 32.07 7.96 -4.95
C VAL A 317 32.78 8.05 -6.30
N TYR A 318 32.67 7.02 -7.13
CA TYR A 318 32.99 7.15 -8.56
C TYR A 318 31.73 7.66 -9.27
N GLU A 319 31.90 8.76 -10.01
CA GLU A 319 30.93 9.32 -10.97
C GLU A 319 30.72 8.39 -12.18
#